data_AF-A0A656KQI4-F1
#
_entry.id   AF-A0A656KQI4-F1
#
_cell.length_a   1.000
_cell.length_b   1.000
_cell.length_c   1.000
_cell.angle_alpha   90.00
_cell.angle_beta   90.00
_cell.angle_gamma   90.00
#
_symmetry.space_group_name_H-M   'P 1'
#
loop_
_entity.id
_entity.type
_entity.pdbx_description
1 polymer ?
#
loop_
_entity_poly.entity_id
_entity_poly.type
_entity_poly.pdbx_seq_one_letter_code
_entity_poly.pdbx_strand_id
1 'polypeptide(L)'
;MVLVAETLLKFKKICEGYGVSHDCIQIFATEAMRIAKNRDQMLQTISRTSGLTVSILTAEEESLYGAVGARSCFDKMDGLFMDLGGGSLQLTYVNTTLGPGYETAAAKAAQSIPYGAARLTLALEEQTTAALQKELQEKFKEAYERIVETFDVLKSKIADGDGVSLYLSGGGLRGYGSMLMHMDPIQPYPIPVVGGYIVSGVRFSQWREMLEANNQAVKIFGLSKRRRKQFPAIALVVRSIIETIPKIKSAIFCSGGTREGVLFMKLPCSIRNSDPSVHNLITGQDQDPSTISIVSRLLETIMPSQCPSLFTLSFLKQVARCTWVSQGHLHNASYFLHTCTSGDFVSLPGITHEFSAALALTLSTRWGSRLRPTDVQIQRNLEEFVGLETAWMCQYVGTAARFLAELCPVFSIIPHVLVESLSCEATFSKSLGKKRKKSGIQLRVTMPGKDCDLPGRDFGQLQGMWKKVGKGLSLDWKVEMEMVLSGSDEVINETIN
;
A
#
# COMPACT_ATOMS: atom_id res chain seq x y z
N MET A 1 35.62 4.40 -12.40
CA MET A 1 35.92 4.80 -11.00
C MET A 1 35.62 6.28 -10.79
N VAL A 2 36.24 7.18 -11.54
CA VAL A 2 36.03 8.65 -11.44
C VAL A 2 34.54 9.04 -11.47
N LEU A 3 33.78 8.57 -12.47
CA LEU A 3 32.35 8.88 -12.57
C LEU A 3 31.53 8.49 -11.32
N VAL A 4 31.85 7.36 -10.68
CA VAL A 4 31.19 6.91 -9.45
C VAL A 4 31.52 7.86 -8.30
N ALA A 5 32.81 8.17 -8.13
CA ALA A 5 33.27 9.08 -7.08
C ALA A 5 32.71 10.50 -7.22
N GLU A 6 32.68 11.05 -8.44
CA GLU A 6 32.06 12.34 -8.72
C GLU A 6 30.54 12.35 -8.49
N THR A 7 29.87 11.23 -8.80
CA THR A 7 28.43 11.09 -8.53
C THR A 7 28.15 11.06 -7.03
N LEU A 8 28.95 10.33 -6.26
CA LEU A 8 28.83 10.31 -4.80
C LEU A 8 29.13 11.66 -4.17
N LEU A 9 30.12 12.41 -4.68
CA LEU A 9 30.36 13.79 -4.27
C LEU A 9 29.14 14.69 -4.54
N LYS A 10 28.45 14.53 -5.68
CA LYS A 10 27.20 15.25 -5.95
C LYS A 10 26.11 14.89 -4.94
N PHE A 11 25.95 13.60 -4.60
CA PHE A 11 24.98 13.17 -3.59
C PHE A 11 25.29 13.73 -2.21
N LYS A 12 26.56 13.75 -1.79
CA LYS A 12 26.99 14.40 -0.55
C LYS A 12 26.58 15.88 -0.51
N LYS A 13 26.86 16.62 -1.60
CA LYS A 13 26.47 18.05 -1.70
C LYS A 13 24.96 18.26 -1.63
N ILE A 14 24.17 17.33 -2.16
CA ILE A 14 22.71 17.36 -2.01
C ILE A 14 22.33 17.18 -0.55
N CYS A 15 22.89 16.19 0.15
CA CYS A 15 22.65 16.00 1.58
C CYS A 15 23.03 17.23 2.41
N GLU A 16 24.20 17.84 2.14
CA GLU A 16 24.65 19.09 2.78
C GLU A 16 23.65 20.23 2.51
N GLY A 17 23.15 20.36 1.28
CA GLY A 17 22.14 21.36 0.91
C GLY A 17 20.80 21.20 1.65
N TYR A 18 20.43 19.97 2.03
CA TYR A 18 19.27 19.68 2.89
C TYR A 18 19.59 19.76 4.40
N GLY A 19 20.82 20.12 4.78
CA GLY A 19 21.23 20.21 6.19
C GLY A 19 21.39 18.85 6.89
N VAL A 20 21.57 17.76 6.13
CA VAL A 20 21.77 16.42 6.70
C VAL A 20 23.16 16.34 7.32
N SER A 21 23.21 16.03 8.62
CA SER A 21 24.49 15.81 9.32
C SER A 21 25.29 14.68 8.68
N HIS A 22 26.62 14.81 8.64
CA HIS A 22 27.51 13.79 8.08
C HIS A 22 27.32 12.41 8.73
N ASP A 23 27.03 12.36 10.03
CA ASP A 23 26.83 11.10 10.77
C ASP A 23 25.52 10.38 10.39
N CYS A 24 24.61 11.09 9.73
CA CYS A 24 23.36 10.55 9.20
C CYS A 24 23.50 10.03 7.76
N ILE A 25 24.63 10.26 7.09
CA ILE A 25 24.89 9.78 5.73
C ILE A 25 25.53 8.39 5.80
N GLN A 26 24.88 7.41 5.19
CA GLN A 26 25.42 6.06 5.05
C GLN A 26 25.52 5.67 3.59
N ILE A 27 26.67 5.11 3.23
CA ILE A 27 26.92 4.63 1.86
C ILE A 27 27.36 3.19 1.94
N PHE A 28 26.68 2.37 1.16
CA PHE A 28 26.98 0.95 1.07
C PHE A 28 27.00 0.48 -0.38
N ALA A 29 27.74 -0.60 -0.62
CA ALA A 29 27.84 -1.27 -1.91
C ALA A 29 27.55 -2.75 -1.76
N THR A 30 27.09 -3.38 -2.84
CA THR A 30 26.61 -4.77 -2.85
C THR A 30 27.45 -5.64 -3.79
N GLU A 31 26.83 -6.65 -4.40
CA GLU A 31 27.45 -7.72 -5.21
C GLU A 31 28.56 -7.23 -6.15
N ALA A 32 28.30 -6.19 -6.93
CA ALA A 32 29.27 -5.70 -7.91
C ALA A 32 30.59 -5.25 -7.28
N MET A 33 30.55 -4.66 -6.07
CA MET A 33 31.75 -4.26 -5.34
C MET A 33 32.40 -5.44 -4.60
N ARG A 34 31.59 -6.40 -4.10
CA ARG A 34 32.10 -7.62 -3.44
C ARG A 34 33.05 -8.39 -4.35
N ILE A 35 32.66 -8.58 -5.62
CA ILE A 35 33.41 -9.41 -6.58
C ILE A 35 34.45 -8.64 -7.41
N ALA A 36 34.45 -7.31 -7.35
CA ALA A 36 35.34 -6.50 -8.17
C ALA A 36 36.81 -6.68 -7.76
N LYS A 37 37.64 -7.15 -8.70
CA LYS A 37 39.10 -7.29 -8.50
C LYS A 37 39.79 -5.97 -8.17
N ASN A 38 39.25 -4.85 -8.65
CA ASN A 38 39.75 -3.49 -8.43
C ASN A 38 38.97 -2.71 -7.35
N ARG A 39 38.28 -3.41 -6.43
CA ARG A 39 37.47 -2.77 -5.37
C ARG A 39 38.25 -1.77 -4.53
N ASP A 40 39.48 -2.09 -4.12
CA ASP A 40 40.25 -1.23 -3.22
C ASP A 40 40.64 0.09 -3.91
N GLN A 41 40.96 0.04 -5.20
CA GLN A 41 41.21 1.24 -6.01
C GLN A 41 39.95 2.10 -6.15
N MET A 42 38.78 1.48 -6.32
CA MET A 42 37.51 2.20 -6.37
C MET A 42 37.20 2.88 -5.02
N LEU A 43 37.36 2.17 -3.90
CA LEU A 43 37.13 2.69 -2.55
C LEU A 43 38.07 3.87 -2.24
N GLN A 44 39.36 3.73 -2.56
CA GLN A 44 40.33 4.81 -2.40
C GLN A 44 39.98 6.03 -3.27
N THR A 45 39.53 5.81 -4.51
CA THR A 45 39.10 6.90 -5.40
C THR A 45 37.89 7.63 -4.83
N ILE A 46 36.89 6.89 -4.30
CA ILE A 46 35.70 7.49 -3.68
C ILE A 46 36.09 8.32 -2.46
N SER A 47 36.91 7.75 -1.55
CA SER A 47 37.38 8.43 -0.35
C SER A 47 38.17 9.70 -0.69
N ARG A 48 39.14 9.62 -1.61
CA ARG A 48 39.95 10.79 -2.02
C ARG A 48 39.13 11.91 -2.64
N THR A 49 38.14 11.58 -3.47
CA THR A 49 37.36 12.58 -4.22
C THR A 49 36.22 13.18 -3.40
N SER A 50 35.57 12.38 -2.54
CA SER A 50 34.33 12.79 -1.86
C SER A 50 34.44 12.88 -0.32
N GLY A 51 35.49 12.29 0.26
CA GLY A 51 35.63 12.11 1.70
C GLY A 51 34.66 11.09 2.29
N LEU A 52 33.97 10.31 1.45
CA LEU A 52 32.96 9.35 1.88
C LEU A 52 33.56 7.96 2.05
N THR A 53 33.12 7.26 3.10
CA THR A 53 33.42 5.85 3.35
C THR A 53 32.28 4.98 2.84
N VAL A 54 32.62 3.88 2.17
CA VAL A 54 31.65 2.93 1.60
C VAL A 54 31.78 1.60 2.33
N SER A 55 30.70 1.15 2.96
CA SER A 55 30.63 -0.20 3.54
C SER A 55 30.22 -1.22 2.48
N ILE A 56 30.93 -2.34 2.37
CA ILE A 56 30.52 -3.42 1.47
C ILE A 56 29.63 -4.39 2.26
N LEU A 57 28.36 -4.48 1.89
CA LEU A 57 27.43 -5.40 2.54
C LEU A 57 27.76 -6.85 2.17
N THR A 58 27.65 -7.78 3.11
CA THR A 58 27.61 -9.20 2.80
C THR A 58 26.29 -9.56 2.08
N ALA A 59 26.20 -10.78 1.55
CA ALA A 59 24.98 -11.26 0.90
C ALA A 59 23.82 -11.40 1.92
N GLU A 60 24.15 -11.80 3.14
CA GLU A 60 23.23 -11.95 4.27
C GLU A 60 22.72 -10.59 4.73
N GLU A 61 23.60 -9.60 4.87
CA GLU A 61 23.24 -8.22 5.22
C GLU A 61 22.34 -7.58 4.14
N GLU A 62 22.69 -7.73 2.86
CA GLU A 62 21.88 -7.20 1.76
C GLU A 62 20.48 -7.83 1.73
N SER A 63 20.38 -9.14 1.98
CA SER A 63 19.11 -9.85 2.05
C SER A 63 18.29 -9.44 3.27
N LEU A 64 18.92 -9.30 4.44
CA LEU A 64 18.29 -8.80 5.66
C LEU A 64 17.73 -7.39 5.45
N TYR A 65 18.57 -6.45 5.00
CA TYR A 65 18.13 -5.08 4.77
C TYR A 65 17.09 -4.99 3.65
N GLY A 66 17.19 -5.80 2.59
CA GLY A 66 16.14 -5.91 1.59
C GLY A 66 14.80 -6.35 2.21
N ALA A 67 14.83 -7.44 2.98
CA ALA A 67 13.66 -8.04 3.61
C ALA A 67 13.00 -7.11 4.63
N VAL A 68 13.78 -6.49 5.52
CA VAL A 68 13.24 -5.53 6.50
C VAL A 68 12.79 -4.23 5.85
N GLY A 69 13.41 -3.82 4.74
CA GLY A 69 12.95 -2.72 3.91
C GLY A 69 11.60 -3.00 3.27
N ALA A 70 11.39 -4.21 2.76
CA ALA A 70 10.08 -4.69 2.32
C ALA A 70 9.06 -4.68 3.46
N ARG A 71 9.43 -5.24 4.63
CA ARG A 71 8.58 -5.23 5.83
C ARG A 71 8.24 -3.82 6.30
N SER A 72 9.11 -2.83 6.13
CA SER A 72 8.81 -1.45 6.53
C SER A 72 7.53 -0.91 5.86
N CYS A 73 7.14 -1.47 4.71
CA CYS A 73 5.97 -1.08 3.93
C CYS A 73 4.64 -1.64 4.46
N PHE A 74 4.64 -2.57 5.40
CA PHE A 74 3.42 -3.28 5.83
C PHE A 74 3.44 -3.54 7.33
N ASP A 75 2.31 -3.44 8.02
CA ASP A 75 2.19 -3.81 9.44
C ASP A 75 2.53 -5.29 9.69
N LYS A 76 2.03 -6.16 8.82
CA LYS A 76 2.26 -7.61 8.89
C LYS A 76 2.85 -8.10 7.59
N MET A 77 3.78 -9.04 7.70
CA MET A 77 4.40 -9.68 6.56
C MET A 77 4.51 -11.16 6.86
N ASP A 78 4.03 -11.98 5.94
CA ASP A 78 4.07 -13.43 6.00
C ASP A 78 4.18 -13.97 4.57
N GLY A 79 5.41 -14.28 4.16
CA GLY A 79 5.69 -14.78 2.82
C GLY A 79 7.18 -14.74 2.45
N LEU A 80 7.47 -15.19 1.23
CA LEU A 80 8.82 -15.14 0.68
C LEU A 80 9.13 -13.75 0.17
N PHE A 81 10.25 -13.20 0.59
CA PHE A 81 10.81 -11.97 0.06
C PHE A 81 11.79 -12.28 -1.07
N MET A 82 11.69 -11.55 -2.18
CA MET A 82 12.59 -11.64 -3.32
C MET A 82 13.00 -10.24 -3.82
N ASP A 83 14.31 -9.97 -3.87
CA ASP A 83 14.88 -8.74 -4.44
C ASP A 83 15.67 -9.07 -5.70
N LEU A 84 15.29 -8.50 -6.85
CA LEU A 84 16.03 -8.66 -8.11
C LEU A 84 16.89 -7.43 -8.40
N GLY A 85 18.15 -7.53 -8.00
CA GLY A 85 19.22 -6.59 -8.32
C GLY A 85 19.78 -6.73 -9.74
N GLY A 86 20.89 -6.04 -9.99
CA GLY A 86 21.62 -6.13 -11.26
C GLY A 86 22.54 -7.34 -11.34
N GLY A 87 23.26 -7.65 -10.24
CA GLY A 87 24.26 -8.71 -10.18
C GLY A 87 23.78 -10.01 -9.53
N SER A 88 22.87 -9.91 -8.56
CA SER A 88 22.34 -11.02 -7.77
C SER A 88 20.83 -10.89 -7.57
N LEU A 89 20.25 -11.97 -7.04
CA LEU A 89 18.89 -12.04 -6.50
C LEU A 89 18.95 -12.58 -5.08
N GLN A 90 18.16 -11.99 -4.20
CA GLN A 90 18.11 -12.31 -2.78
C GLN A 90 16.76 -12.93 -2.49
N LEU A 91 16.74 -14.04 -1.74
CA LEU A 91 15.54 -14.80 -1.39
C LEU A 91 15.57 -15.14 0.10
N THR A 92 14.50 -14.85 0.82
CA THR A 92 14.31 -15.30 2.21
C THR A 92 12.83 -15.40 2.56
N TYR A 93 12.49 -15.90 3.73
CA TYR A 93 11.13 -15.90 4.27
C TYR A 93 11.04 -14.93 5.44
N VAL A 94 9.98 -14.11 5.45
CA VAL A 94 9.70 -13.16 6.52
C VAL A 94 8.32 -13.46 7.07
N ASN A 95 8.25 -13.69 8.38
CA ASN A 95 7.00 -13.84 9.10
C ASN A 95 7.04 -13.08 10.44
N THR A 96 6.26 -12.00 10.50
CA THR A 96 6.22 -11.10 11.68
C THR A 96 5.47 -11.69 12.86
N THR A 97 4.67 -12.76 12.67
CA THR A 97 3.94 -13.42 13.77
C THR A 97 4.86 -14.29 14.62
N LEU A 98 6.09 -14.56 14.17
CA LEU A 98 7.14 -15.23 14.95
C LEU A 98 7.61 -14.38 16.16
N GLY A 99 7.19 -13.12 16.24
CA GLY A 99 7.55 -12.21 17.32
C GLY A 99 8.93 -11.57 17.13
N PRO A 100 9.50 -10.98 18.20
CA PRO A 100 10.81 -10.35 18.16
C PRO A 100 11.89 -11.29 17.65
N GLY A 101 12.75 -10.82 16.73
CA GLY A 101 13.82 -11.62 16.14
C GLY A 101 13.47 -12.27 14.80
N TYR A 102 12.27 -12.03 14.26
CA TYR A 102 11.91 -12.45 12.90
C TYR A 102 12.92 -11.94 11.86
N GLU A 103 13.48 -10.74 12.06
CA GLU A 103 14.50 -10.18 11.17
C GLU A 103 15.79 -11.02 11.16
N THR A 104 16.22 -11.48 12.34
CA THR A 104 17.40 -12.33 12.49
C THR A 104 17.17 -13.70 11.87
N ALA A 105 15.97 -14.27 12.05
CA ALA A 105 15.61 -15.54 11.42
C ALA A 105 15.63 -15.43 9.88
N ALA A 106 15.05 -14.36 9.34
CA ALA A 106 15.08 -14.06 7.91
C ALA A 106 16.52 -13.87 7.38
N ALA A 107 17.40 -13.21 8.15
CA ALA A 107 18.81 -13.05 7.78
C ALA A 107 19.54 -14.40 7.69
N LYS A 108 19.34 -15.28 8.69
CA LYS A 108 20.00 -16.59 8.76
C LYS A 108 19.58 -17.53 7.64
N ALA A 109 18.32 -17.45 7.23
CA ALA A 109 17.78 -18.26 6.14
C ALA A 109 18.05 -17.66 4.74
N ALA A 110 18.58 -16.44 4.66
CA ALA A 110 18.73 -15.72 3.42
C ALA A 110 19.63 -16.45 2.41
N GLN A 111 19.19 -16.44 1.16
CA GLN A 111 19.87 -17.06 0.03
C GLN A 111 20.18 -15.99 -1.01
N SER A 112 21.40 -15.99 -1.52
CA SER A 112 21.81 -15.12 -2.62
C SER A 112 22.11 -15.94 -3.86
N ILE A 113 21.28 -15.81 -4.87
CA ILE A 113 21.46 -16.42 -6.18
C ILE A 113 22.32 -15.46 -7.03
N PRO A 114 23.44 -15.89 -7.63
CA PRO A 114 24.36 -15.03 -8.36
C PRO A 114 23.84 -14.63 -9.76
N TYR A 115 22.54 -14.35 -9.88
CA TYR A 115 21.85 -14.04 -11.12
C TYR A 115 20.87 -12.86 -10.95
N GLY A 116 21.41 -11.66 -11.04
CA GLY A 116 20.61 -10.44 -11.20
C GLY A 116 20.20 -10.18 -12.65
N ALA A 117 19.31 -9.20 -12.86
CA ALA A 117 18.73 -8.93 -14.17
C ALA A 117 19.77 -8.56 -15.24
N ALA A 118 20.83 -7.82 -14.87
CA ALA A 118 21.87 -7.44 -15.82
C ALA A 118 22.78 -8.63 -16.16
N ARG A 119 23.17 -9.41 -15.15
CA ARG A 119 24.02 -10.59 -15.33
C ARG A 119 23.32 -11.67 -16.16
N LEU A 120 22.03 -11.91 -15.91
CA LEU A 120 21.21 -12.83 -16.70
C LEU A 120 21.00 -12.35 -18.14
N THR A 121 20.86 -11.04 -18.35
CA THR A 121 20.73 -10.49 -19.71
C THR A 121 21.99 -10.78 -20.53
N LEU A 122 23.19 -10.61 -19.94
CA LEU A 122 24.45 -10.97 -20.60
C LEU A 122 24.57 -12.47 -20.82
N ALA A 123 24.21 -13.29 -19.83
CA ALA A 123 24.26 -14.74 -19.98
C ALA A 123 23.35 -15.25 -21.11
N LEU A 124 22.19 -14.62 -21.34
CA LEU A 124 21.29 -14.93 -22.45
C LEU A 124 21.88 -14.58 -23.84
N GLU A 125 22.91 -13.75 -23.90
CA GLU A 125 23.66 -13.48 -25.14
C GLU A 125 24.69 -14.61 -25.43
N GLU A 126 25.10 -15.35 -24.40
CA GLU A 126 26.17 -16.37 -24.47
C GLU A 126 25.63 -17.83 -24.43
N GLN A 127 24.47 -18.04 -23.82
CA GLN A 127 23.89 -19.38 -23.57
C GLN A 127 22.45 -19.46 -24.08
N THR A 128 21.98 -20.69 -24.32
CA THR A 128 20.57 -20.90 -24.68
C THR A 128 19.65 -20.63 -23.49
N THR A 129 18.46 -20.09 -23.75
CA THR A 129 17.43 -19.86 -22.73
C THR A 129 17.08 -21.13 -21.95
N ALA A 130 17.11 -22.30 -22.59
CA ALA A 130 16.80 -23.57 -21.95
C ALA A 130 17.88 -24.00 -20.94
N ALA A 131 19.17 -23.82 -21.27
CA ALA A 131 20.26 -24.12 -20.36
C ALA A 131 20.23 -23.20 -19.13
N LEU A 132 20.08 -21.90 -19.34
CA LEU A 132 19.96 -20.91 -18.27
C LEU A 132 18.71 -21.12 -17.41
N GLN A 133 17.58 -21.49 -18.01
CA GLN A 133 16.37 -21.82 -17.25
C GLN A 133 16.63 -22.98 -16.29
N LYS A 134 17.27 -24.05 -16.79
CA LYS A 134 17.56 -25.23 -15.97
C LYS A 134 18.48 -24.89 -14.80
N GLU A 135 19.56 -24.16 -15.05
CA GLU A 135 20.49 -23.72 -13.99
C GLU A 135 19.80 -22.84 -12.96
N LEU A 136 19.01 -21.86 -13.42
CA LEU A 136 18.29 -20.95 -12.53
C LEU A 136 17.25 -21.71 -11.69
N GLN A 137 16.55 -22.66 -12.31
CA GLN A 137 15.57 -23.51 -11.63
C GLN A 137 16.21 -24.36 -10.52
N GLU A 138 17.36 -24.97 -10.78
CA GLU A 138 18.11 -25.75 -9.78
C GLU A 138 18.50 -24.86 -8.59
N LYS A 139 19.03 -23.66 -8.84
CA LYS A 139 19.40 -22.70 -7.79
C LYS A 139 18.21 -22.21 -6.97
N PHE A 140 17.07 -21.95 -7.62
CA PHE A 140 15.85 -21.56 -6.92
C PHE A 140 15.32 -22.69 -6.04
N LYS A 141 15.31 -23.92 -6.56
CA LYS A 141 14.88 -25.10 -5.80
C LYS A 141 15.74 -25.29 -4.56
N GLU A 142 17.06 -25.29 -4.70
CA GLU A 142 18.00 -25.40 -3.58
C GLU A 142 17.81 -24.29 -2.54
N ALA A 143 17.66 -23.04 -2.99
CA ALA A 143 17.44 -21.91 -2.10
C ALA A 143 16.11 -22.03 -1.34
N TYR A 144 15.05 -22.41 -2.04
CA TYR A 144 13.72 -22.60 -1.47
C TYR A 144 13.68 -23.75 -0.46
N GLU A 145 14.29 -24.89 -0.77
CA GLU A 145 14.36 -26.05 0.13
C GLU A 145 15.06 -25.68 1.45
N ARG A 146 16.21 -24.98 1.41
CA ARG A 146 16.90 -24.49 2.62
C ARG A 146 16.04 -23.54 3.46
N ILE A 147 15.28 -22.65 2.82
CA ILE A 147 14.36 -21.74 3.51
C ILE A 147 13.22 -22.55 4.15
N VAL A 148 12.59 -23.46 3.40
CA VAL A 148 11.51 -24.31 3.91
C VAL A 148 11.98 -25.13 5.10
N GLU A 149 13.16 -25.75 5.03
CA GLU A 149 13.77 -26.51 6.13
C GLU A 149 13.89 -25.69 7.43
N THR A 150 14.19 -24.40 7.29
CA THR A 150 14.40 -23.47 8.41
C THR A 150 13.10 -23.02 9.09
N PHE A 151 11.97 -22.99 8.37
CA PHE A 151 10.71 -22.44 8.87
C PHE A 151 9.56 -23.45 8.85
N ASP A 152 9.24 -24.04 10.01
CA ASP A 152 8.12 -24.99 10.12
C ASP A 152 6.78 -24.36 9.77
N VAL A 153 6.57 -23.08 10.09
CA VAL A 153 5.35 -22.34 9.70
C VAL A 153 5.19 -22.29 8.17
N LEU A 154 6.29 -22.16 7.43
CA LEU A 154 6.24 -22.19 5.96
C LEU A 154 5.92 -23.61 5.46
N LYS A 155 6.50 -24.65 6.06
CA LYS A 155 6.17 -26.06 5.75
C LYS A 155 4.67 -26.33 5.94
N SER A 156 4.11 -25.96 7.08
CA SER A 156 2.68 -26.12 7.37
C SER A 156 1.81 -25.38 6.36
N LYS A 157 2.15 -24.13 6.05
CA LYS A 157 1.40 -23.31 5.08
C LYS A 157 1.39 -23.90 3.67
N ILE A 158 2.48 -24.54 3.27
CA ILE A 158 2.55 -25.28 1.99
C ILE A 158 1.66 -26.52 2.05
N ALA A 159 1.70 -27.27 3.16
CA ALA A 159 0.88 -28.47 3.36
C ALA A 159 -0.62 -28.18 3.42
N ASP A 160 -1.01 -27.06 4.03
CA ASP A 160 -2.41 -26.61 4.15
C ASP A 160 -2.99 -26.13 2.80
N GLY A 161 -2.15 -25.90 1.79
CA GLY A 161 -2.58 -25.53 0.44
C GLY A 161 -3.06 -24.08 0.30
N ASP A 162 -2.88 -23.23 1.32
CA ASP A 162 -3.20 -21.80 1.28
C ASP A 162 -2.33 -21.01 0.29
N GLY A 163 -1.17 -21.56 -0.03
CA GLY A 163 -0.17 -20.96 -0.90
C GLY A 163 0.68 -19.89 -0.20
N VAL A 164 1.74 -19.49 -0.89
CA VAL A 164 2.76 -18.58 -0.37
C VAL A 164 2.62 -17.22 -1.05
N SER A 165 2.61 -16.15 -0.26
CA SER A 165 2.69 -14.78 -0.79
C SER A 165 4.13 -14.41 -1.10
N LEU A 166 4.35 -13.70 -2.21
CA LEU A 166 5.65 -13.18 -2.60
C LEU A 166 5.73 -11.68 -2.36
N TYR A 167 6.79 -11.22 -1.72
CA TYR A 167 7.09 -9.80 -1.51
C TYR A 167 8.28 -9.43 -2.39
N LEU A 168 8.03 -8.59 -3.38
CA LEU A 168 8.91 -8.36 -4.51
C LEU A 168 9.53 -6.96 -4.41
N SER A 169 10.86 -6.88 -4.44
CA SER A 169 11.59 -5.62 -4.52
C SER A 169 12.64 -5.65 -5.66
N GLY A 170 13.38 -4.55 -5.80
CA GLY A 170 14.37 -4.43 -6.84
C GLY A 170 13.80 -3.96 -8.18
N GLY A 171 14.66 -3.29 -8.95
CA GLY A 171 14.22 -2.63 -10.18
C GLY A 171 13.75 -3.62 -11.25
N GLY A 172 14.21 -4.88 -11.22
CA GLY A 172 13.79 -5.92 -12.15
C GLY A 172 12.32 -6.26 -11.96
N LEU A 173 11.96 -6.64 -10.74
CA LEU A 173 10.59 -7.00 -10.40
C LEU A 173 9.66 -5.79 -10.46
N ARG A 174 10.10 -4.58 -10.11
CA ARG A 174 9.30 -3.36 -10.37
C ARG A 174 8.98 -3.15 -11.85
N GLY A 175 9.89 -3.56 -12.74
CA GLY A 175 9.64 -3.58 -14.17
C GLY A 175 8.55 -4.58 -14.57
N TYR A 176 8.55 -5.77 -13.96
CA TYR A 176 7.49 -6.76 -14.13
C TYR A 176 6.14 -6.25 -13.61
N GLY A 177 6.10 -5.61 -12.43
CA GLY A 177 4.91 -4.96 -11.89
C GLY A 177 4.36 -3.85 -12.82
N SER A 178 5.24 -3.05 -13.42
CA SER A 178 4.84 -2.03 -14.42
C SER A 178 4.19 -2.65 -15.66
N MET A 179 4.70 -3.79 -16.12
CA MET A 179 4.10 -4.55 -17.23
C MET A 179 2.72 -5.10 -16.85
N LEU A 180 2.60 -5.67 -15.65
CA LEU A 180 1.32 -6.21 -15.15
C LEU A 180 0.24 -5.12 -15.08
N MET A 181 0.56 -3.93 -14.55
CA MET A 181 -0.39 -2.81 -14.51
C MET A 181 -0.74 -2.28 -15.90
N HIS A 182 0.21 -2.29 -16.84
CA HIS A 182 -0.07 -1.91 -18.23
C HIS A 182 -1.01 -2.88 -18.94
N MET A 183 -0.92 -4.16 -18.60
CA MET A 183 -1.79 -5.22 -19.13
C MET A 183 -3.03 -5.44 -18.27
N ASP A 184 -3.28 -4.61 -17.25
CA ASP A 184 -4.46 -4.74 -16.40
C ASP A 184 -5.73 -4.47 -17.24
N PRO A 185 -6.84 -5.20 -17.05
CA PRO A 185 -8.09 -4.91 -17.73
C PRO A 185 -8.61 -3.48 -17.48
N ILE A 186 -8.31 -2.91 -16.32
CA ILE A 186 -8.70 -1.55 -15.94
C ILE A 186 -7.67 -0.58 -16.51
N GLN A 187 -8.04 0.12 -17.59
CA GLN A 187 -7.18 1.11 -18.23
C GLN A 187 -7.82 2.51 -18.32
N PRO A 188 -7.04 3.59 -18.12
CA PRO A 188 -5.68 3.57 -17.54
C PRO A 188 -5.70 3.05 -16.10
N TYR A 189 -4.68 2.29 -15.71
CA TYR A 189 -4.57 1.80 -14.34
C TYR A 189 -4.54 2.99 -13.35
N PRO A 190 -5.42 3.02 -12.33
CA PRO A 190 -5.74 4.27 -11.64
C PRO A 190 -4.67 4.76 -10.65
N ILE A 191 -3.71 3.91 -10.26
CA ILE A 191 -2.63 4.26 -9.33
C ILE A 191 -1.29 3.95 -10.01
N PRO A 192 -0.67 4.93 -10.69
CA PRO A 192 0.46 4.68 -11.59
C PRO A 192 1.81 4.61 -10.84
N VAL A 193 1.88 3.86 -9.74
CA VAL A 193 3.11 3.52 -9.02
C VAL A 193 3.18 2.02 -8.81
N VAL A 194 4.37 1.44 -8.68
CA VAL A 194 4.51 -0.02 -8.52
C VAL A 194 4.46 -0.44 -7.05
N GLY A 195 4.93 0.42 -6.14
CA GLY A 195 4.92 0.12 -4.71
C GLY A 195 3.49 0.05 -4.18
N GLY A 196 3.20 -0.97 -3.38
CA GLY A 196 1.85 -1.21 -2.86
C GLY A 196 0.90 -1.91 -3.84
N TYR A 197 1.36 -2.25 -5.04
CA TYR A 197 0.62 -3.08 -5.99
C TYR A 197 0.56 -4.52 -5.52
N ILE A 198 -0.64 -5.09 -5.46
CA ILE A 198 -0.89 -6.48 -5.08
C ILE A 198 -1.66 -7.15 -6.21
N VAL A 199 -1.19 -8.32 -6.63
CA VAL A 199 -1.82 -9.09 -7.71
C VAL A 199 -1.95 -10.56 -7.30
N SER A 200 -2.96 -11.25 -7.83
CA SER A 200 -3.13 -12.68 -7.58
C SER A 200 -1.94 -13.49 -8.12
N GLY A 201 -1.65 -14.63 -7.48
CA GLY A 201 -0.61 -15.54 -7.99
C GLY A 201 -0.89 -16.04 -9.40
N VAL A 202 -2.16 -16.20 -9.77
CA VAL A 202 -2.58 -16.57 -11.14
C VAL A 202 -2.14 -15.53 -12.16
N ARG A 203 -2.47 -14.24 -11.93
CA ARG A 203 -2.10 -13.16 -12.85
C ARG A 203 -0.59 -12.90 -12.85
N PHE A 204 0.07 -12.97 -11.69
CA PHE A 204 1.53 -12.92 -11.61
C PHE A 204 2.20 -14.02 -12.46
N SER A 205 1.57 -15.19 -12.55
CA SER A 205 2.12 -16.36 -13.25
C SER A 205 2.05 -16.29 -14.77
N GLN A 206 1.38 -15.28 -15.34
CA GLN A 206 1.21 -15.10 -16.79
C GLN A 206 2.45 -14.46 -17.46
N TRP A 207 3.65 -14.95 -17.14
CA TRP A 207 4.92 -14.38 -17.61
C TRP A 207 5.08 -14.39 -19.14
N ARG A 208 4.45 -15.34 -19.84
CA ARG A 208 4.46 -15.41 -21.31
C ARG A 208 3.76 -14.22 -21.94
N GLU A 209 2.56 -13.89 -21.46
CA GLU A 209 1.79 -12.71 -21.89
C GLU A 209 2.61 -11.43 -21.65
N MET A 210 3.24 -11.32 -20.48
CA MET A 210 4.09 -10.17 -20.14
C MET A 210 5.31 -10.06 -21.07
N LEU A 211 5.92 -11.19 -21.45
CA LEU A 211 7.04 -11.25 -22.38
C LEU A 211 6.62 -10.88 -23.81
N GLU A 212 5.46 -11.35 -24.26
CA GLU A 212 4.88 -10.99 -25.55
C GLU A 212 4.58 -9.49 -25.64
N ALA A 213 3.97 -8.91 -24.60
CA ALA A 213 3.74 -7.47 -24.48
C ALA A 213 5.06 -6.66 -24.51
N ASN A 214 6.15 -7.19 -23.93
CA ASN A 214 7.48 -6.57 -24.02
C ASN A 214 8.06 -6.59 -25.45
N ASN A 215 7.64 -7.50 -26.31
CA ASN A 215 8.13 -7.57 -27.69
C ASN A 215 7.37 -6.61 -28.62
N GLN A 216 6.21 -6.11 -28.20
CA GLN A 216 5.47 -5.08 -28.94
C GLN A 216 6.16 -3.72 -28.82
N ALA A 217 6.23 -2.94 -29.90
CA ALA A 217 6.89 -1.64 -29.95
C ALA A 217 6.10 -0.49 -29.27
N VAL A 218 5.42 -0.77 -28.16
CA VAL A 218 4.57 0.17 -27.42
C VAL A 218 5.30 0.72 -26.20
N LYS A 219 5.09 2.01 -25.91
CA LYS A 219 5.60 2.65 -24.69
C LYS A 219 4.81 2.17 -23.48
N ILE A 220 5.52 1.63 -22.50
CA ILE A 220 4.93 1.18 -21.23
C ILE A 220 5.31 2.16 -20.14
N PHE A 221 4.30 2.69 -19.45
CA PHE A 221 4.49 3.59 -18.32
C PHE A 221 5.25 2.88 -17.19
N GLY A 222 6.17 3.57 -16.52
CA GLY A 222 7.02 2.98 -15.48
C GLY A 222 8.17 2.10 -15.99
N LEU A 223 8.26 1.81 -17.30
CA LEU A 223 9.24 0.87 -17.85
C LEU A 223 10.27 1.55 -18.79
N SER A 224 11.50 1.74 -18.29
CA SER A 224 12.60 2.35 -19.08
C SER A 224 13.07 1.45 -20.24
N LYS A 225 13.70 2.03 -21.27
CA LYS A 225 14.36 1.29 -22.37
C LYS A 225 15.34 0.23 -21.88
N ARG A 226 16.15 0.58 -20.87
CA ARG A 226 17.07 -0.37 -20.22
C ARG A 226 16.32 -1.57 -19.64
N ARG A 227 15.20 -1.31 -18.95
CA ARG A 227 14.40 -2.37 -18.32
C ARG A 227 13.69 -3.25 -19.36
N ARG A 228 13.24 -2.65 -20.47
CA ARG A 228 12.70 -3.39 -21.64
C ARG A 228 13.73 -4.37 -22.22
N LYS A 229 15.00 -3.95 -22.37
CA LYS A 229 16.09 -4.85 -22.79
C LYS A 229 16.30 -6.01 -21.81
N GLN A 230 16.19 -5.75 -20.51
CA GLN A 230 16.37 -6.75 -19.44
C GLN A 230 15.14 -7.64 -19.21
N PHE A 231 14.00 -7.35 -19.86
CA PHE A 231 12.74 -8.01 -19.55
C PHE A 231 12.74 -9.53 -19.80
N PRO A 232 13.37 -10.07 -20.86
CA PRO A 232 13.48 -11.52 -21.04
C PRO A 232 14.18 -12.22 -19.86
N ALA A 233 15.23 -11.61 -19.31
CA ALA A 233 15.91 -12.10 -18.11
C ALA A 233 15.00 -12.03 -16.87
N ILE A 234 14.21 -10.96 -16.73
CA ILE A 234 13.25 -10.80 -15.63
C ILE A 234 12.13 -11.86 -15.73
N ALA A 235 11.60 -12.10 -16.93
CA ALA A 235 10.59 -13.12 -17.18
C ALA A 235 11.12 -14.53 -16.87
N LEU A 236 12.40 -14.80 -17.14
CA LEU A 236 13.07 -16.05 -16.79
C LEU A 236 13.11 -16.25 -15.26
N VAL A 237 13.47 -15.22 -14.50
CA VAL A 237 13.43 -15.24 -13.02
C VAL A 237 12.02 -15.51 -12.50
N VAL A 238 11.03 -14.80 -13.04
CA VAL A 238 9.62 -14.99 -12.65
C VAL A 238 9.16 -16.41 -12.97
N ARG A 239 9.49 -16.93 -14.15
CA ARG A 239 9.20 -18.32 -14.53
C ARG A 239 9.80 -19.31 -13.53
N SER A 240 11.08 -19.15 -13.18
CA SER A 240 11.75 -20.08 -12.25
C SER A 240 11.12 -20.09 -10.85
N ILE A 241 10.75 -18.93 -10.31
CA ILE A 241 10.10 -18.92 -8.98
C ILE A 241 8.69 -19.53 -9.03
N ILE A 242 7.94 -19.35 -10.13
CA ILE A 242 6.63 -19.99 -10.33
C ILE A 242 6.77 -21.52 -10.44
N GLU A 243 7.77 -22.00 -11.17
CA GLU A 243 8.04 -23.45 -11.32
C GLU A 243 8.58 -24.07 -10.02
N THR A 244 9.07 -23.25 -9.08
CA THR A 244 9.63 -23.72 -7.78
C THR A 244 8.58 -23.78 -6.68
N ILE A 245 7.69 -22.79 -6.58
CA ILE A 245 6.71 -22.69 -5.49
C ILE A 245 5.43 -23.43 -5.88
N PRO A 246 4.93 -24.38 -5.07
CA PRO A 246 3.75 -25.17 -5.41
C PRO A 246 2.50 -24.34 -5.71
N LYS A 247 2.27 -23.28 -4.93
CA LYS A 247 1.13 -22.38 -5.10
C LYS A 247 1.49 -20.98 -4.62
N ILE A 248 1.45 -20.01 -5.52
CA ILE A 248 1.58 -18.60 -5.18
C ILE A 248 0.19 -18.05 -4.87
N LYS A 249 0.00 -17.50 -3.68
CA LYS A 249 -1.26 -16.86 -3.26
C LYS A 249 -1.39 -15.48 -3.92
N SER A 250 -0.37 -14.65 -3.74
CA SER A 250 -0.32 -13.28 -4.23
C SER A 250 1.12 -12.83 -4.43
N ALA A 251 1.31 -11.84 -5.29
CA ALA A 251 2.56 -11.13 -5.46
C ALA A 251 2.35 -9.66 -5.05
N ILE A 252 3.16 -9.20 -4.10
CA ILE A 252 3.11 -7.89 -3.47
C ILE A 252 4.37 -7.13 -3.86
N PHE A 253 4.23 -6.02 -4.58
CA PHE A 253 5.36 -5.19 -4.98
C PHE A 253 5.65 -4.15 -3.90
N CYS A 254 6.83 -4.24 -3.29
CA CYS A 254 7.23 -3.42 -2.16
C CYS A 254 7.82 -2.08 -2.66
N SER A 255 7.44 -0.98 -2.02
CA SER A 255 8.07 0.33 -2.26
C SER A 255 9.49 0.39 -1.67
N GLY A 256 9.71 -0.26 -0.52
CA GLY A 256 10.99 -0.36 0.17
C GLY A 256 11.91 -1.48 -0.34
N GLY A 257 13.20 -1.28 -0.16
CA GLY A 257 14.25 -2.27 -0.37
C GLY A 257 15.43 -2.01 0.56
N THR A 258 16.65 -2.35 0.13
CA THR A 258 17.84 -2.30 0.99
C THR A 258 18.08 -0.95 1.67
N ARG A 259 17.86 0.17 0.97
CA ARG A 259 18.08 1.51 1.52
C ARG A 259 17.11 1.81 2.66
N GLU A 260 15.84 1.52 2.44
CA GLU A 260 14.79 1.70 3.43
C GLU A 260 15.00 0.75 4.61
N GLY A 261 15.48 -0.48 4.38
CA GLY A 261 15.82 -1.41 5.46
C GLY A 261 16.97 -0.97 6.36
N VAL A 262 18.04 -0.40 5.78
CA VAL A 262 19.15 0.16 6.58
C VAL A 262 18.65 1.29 7.49
N LEU A 263 17.79 2.17 6.98
CA LEU A 263 17.17 3.22 7.79
C LEU A 263 16.18 2.66 8.81
N PHE A 264 15.37 1.70 8.40
CA PHE A 264 14.36 1.07 9.25
C PHE A 264 14.99 0.41 10.47
N MET A 265 16.13 -0.28 10.32
CA MET A 265 16.85 -0.92 11.42
C MET A 265 17.41 0.07 12.46
N LYS A 266 17.50 1.37 12.14
CA LYS A 266 17.85 2.41 13.11
C LYS A 266 16.67 2.85 13.98
N LEU A 267 15.44 2.55 13.57
CA LEU A 267 14.25 2.92 14.32
C LEU A 267 14.10 2.04 15.58
N PRO A 268 13.58 2.61 16.68
CA PRO A 268 13.19 1.83 17.85
C PRO A 268 12.27 0.66 17.49
N CYS A 269 12.43 -0.46 18.20
CA CYS A 269 11.63 -1.67 17.98
C CYS A 269 10.11 -1.40 18.05
N SER A 270 9.67 -0.51 18.95
CA SER A 270 8.27 -0.10 19.07
C SER A 270 7.73 0.58 17.79
N ILE A 271 8.54 1.39 17.12
CA ILE A 271 8.16 2.04 15.86
C ILE A 271 8.15 1.01 14.72
N ARG A 272 9.18 0.16 14.63
CA ARG A 272 9.27 -0.89 13.60
C ARG A 272 8.08 -1.85 13.62
N ASN A 273 7.59 -2.17 14.82
CA ASN A 273 6.47 -3.07 15.04
C ASN A 273 5.11 -2.36 15.10
N SER A 274 5.04 -1.05 14.82
CA SER A 274 3.78 -0.32 14.68
C SER A 274 3.27 -0.37 13.24
N ASP A 275 1.96 -0.18 13.05
CA ASP A 275 1.35 -0.01 11.73
C ASP A 275 1.89 1.27 11.08
N PRO A 276 2.63 1.19 9.96
CA PRO A 276 3.23 2.37 9.34
C PRO A 276 2.19 3.38 8.83
N SER A 277 0.97 2.93 8.47
CA SER A 277 -0.06 3.78 7.88
C SER A 277 -0.55 4.86 8.85
N VAL A 278 -0.43 4.65 10.17
CA VAL A 278 -0.91 5.60 11.18
C VAL A 278 -0.03 6.84 11.29
N HIS A 279 1.19 6.81 10.76
CA HIS A 279 2.13 7.93 10.80
C HIS A 279 2.09 8.80 9.54
N ASN A 280 1.38 8.35 8.50
CA ASN A 280 1.29 9.08 7.24
C ASN A 280 0.25 10.21 7.32
N LEU A 281 0.61 11.38 6.78
CA LEU A 281 -0.28 12.53 6.64
C LEU A 281 -0.50 12.80 5.15
N ILE A 282 -1.76 12.71 4.69
CA ILE A 282 -2.10 12.95 3.26
C ILE A 282 -1.81 14.40 2.87
N THR A 283 -2.15 15.34 3.75
CA THR A 283 -2.13 16.78 3.47
C THR A 283 -0.94 17.49 4.13
N GLY A 284 -0.06 16.75 4.81
CA GLY A 284 1.05 17.29 5.61
C GLY A 284 0.62 18.09 6.84
N GLN A 285 -0.67 18.32 7.03
CA GLN A 285 -1.23 18.97 8.22
C GLN A 285 -1.56 17.90 9.26
N ASP A 286 -1.05 18.09 10.47
CA ASP A 286 -1.48 17.28 11.60
C ASP A 286 -2.58 18.02 12.37
N GLN A 287 -3.57 17.27 12.84
CA GLN A 287 -4.66 17.76 13.66
C GLN A 287 -4.53 17.16 15.06
N ASP A 288 -5.24 17.73 16.04
CA ASP A 288 -5.18 17.24 17.42
C ASP A 288 -5.44 15.71 17.50
N PRO A 289 -4.46 14.90 17.94
CA PRO A 289 -4.58 13.44 17.93
C PRO A 289 -5.71 12.90 18.80
N SER A 290 -6.07 13.61 19.88
CA SER A 290 -7.14 13.21 20.79
C SER A 290 -8.50 13.28 20.09
N THR A 291 -8.73 14.37 19.33
CA THR A 291 -9.91 14.60 18.52
C THR A 291 -10.00 13.59 17.37
N ILE A 292 -8.87 13.30 16.69
CA ILE A 292 -8.82 12.25 15.66
C ILE A 292 -9.19 10.88 16.22
N SER A 293 -8.72 10.55 17.43
CA SER A 293 -9.07 9.30 18.10
C SER A 293 -10.58 9.21 18.35
N ILE A 294 -11.20 10.27 18.90
CA ILE A 294 -12.65 10.35 19.13
C ILE A 294 -13.42 10.12 17.83
N VAL A 295 -13.10 10.86 16.78
CA VAL A 295 -13.80 10.75 15.49
C VAL A 295 -13.59 9.37 14.87
N SER A 296 -12.38 8.81 14.91
CA SER A 296 -12.11 7.47 14.35
C SER A 296 -12.89 6.37 15.08
N ARG A 297 -13.07 6.48 16.40
CA ARG A 297 -13.90 5.56 17.19
C ARG A 297 -15.38 5.73 16.89
N LEU A 298 -15.86 6.96 16.74
CA LEU A 298 -17.23 7.20 16.29
C LEU A 298 -17.48 6.61 14.89
N LEU A 299 -16.53 6.78 13.96
CA LEU A 299 -16.58 6.14 12.64
C LEU A 299 -16.48 4.60 12.72
N GLU A 300 -15.94 4.02 13.79
CA GLU A 300 -15.93 2.57 13.99
C GLU A 300 -17.32 2.07 14.40
N THR A 301 -18.08 2.84 15.19
CA THR A 301 -19.45 2.46 15.63
C THR A 301 -20.49 2.42 14.51
N ILE A 302 -20.26 3.14 13.41
CA ILE A 302 -21.11 3.08 12.20
C ILE A 302 -20.76 1.88 11.31
N MET A 303 -19.68 1.14 11.58
CA MET A 303 -19.29 0.02 10.74
C MET A 303 -20.13 -1.20 11.08
N PRO A 304 -20.79 -1.85 10.10
CA PRO A 304 -21.47 -3.11 10.35
C PRO A 304 -20.44 -4.21 10.63
N SER A 305 -20.87 -5.24 11.37
CA SER A 305 -20.04 -6.43 11.64
C SER A 305 -19.57 -7.14 10.38
N GLN A 306 -20.36 -7.07 9.30
CA GLN A 306 -20.02 -7.53 7.97
C GLN A 306 -19.50 -6.35 7.15
N CYS A 307 -18.19 -6.09 7.20
CA CYS A 307 -17.53 -5.08 6.37
C CYS A 307 -16.24 -5.64 5.75
N PRO A 308 -15.81 -5.13 4.58
CA PRO A 308 -14.52 -5.49 4.01
C PRO A 308 -13.39 -5.22 5.00
N SER A 309 -12.41 -6.13 5.08
CA SER A 309 -11.30 -6.07 6.04
C SER A 309 -10.41 -4.83 5.90
N LEU A 310 -10.54 -4.10 4.79
CA LEU A 310 -9.85 -2.85 4.50
C LEU A 310 -10.21 -1.72 5.48
N PHE A 311 -11.46 -1.65 5.96
CA PHE A 311 -11.98 -0.57 6.80
C PHE A 311 -11.58 -0.73 8.28
N THR A 312 -10.29 -0.90 8.51
CA THR A 312 -9.69 -0.98 9.84
C THR A 312 -9.74 0.37 10.57
N LEU A 313 -9.51 0.36 11.88
CA LEU A 313 -9.36 1.61 12.65
C LEU A 313 -8.26 2.54 12.08
N SER A 314 -7.17 1.99 11.53
CA SER A 314 -6.12 2.78 10.88
C SER A 314 -6.64 3.50 9.63
N PHE A 315 -7.47 2.84 8.82
CA PHE A 315 -8.15 3.47 7.69
C PHE A 315 -9.10 4.58 8.16
N LEU A 316 -9.93 4.31 9.17
CA LEU A 316 -10.88 5.30 9.71
C LEU A 316 -10.17 6.51 10.34
N LYS A 317 -8.98 6.32 10.94
CA LYS A 317 -8.13 7.43 11.40
C LYS A 317 -7.68 8.32 10.24
N GLN A 318 -7.33 7.76 9.08
CA GLN A 318 -6.99 8.55 7.89
C GLN A 318 -8.18 9.32 7.35
N VAL A 319 -9.38 8.72 7.35
CA VAL A 319 -10.62 9.43 7.02
C VAL A 319 -10.85 10.58 7.99
N ALA A 320 -10.78 10.32 9.31
CA ALA A 320 -10.98 11.33 10.36
C ALA A 320 -10.03 12.53 10.19
N ARG A 321 -8.75 12.29 9.92
CA ARG A 321 -7.74 13.34 9.66
C ARG A 321 -8.07 14.25 8.48
N CYS A 322 -8.79 13.74 7.49
CA CYS A 322 -9.08 14.47 6.27
C CYS A 322 -10.49 15.06 6.25
N THR A 323 -11.36 14.68 7.19
CA THR A 323 -12.77 15.07 7.21
C THR A 323 -12.97 16.59 7.26
N TRP A 324 -12.10 17.34 7.95
CA TRP A 324 -12.19 18.80 8.06
C TRP A 324 -11.12 19.57 7.29
N VAL A 325 -10.20 18.87 6.61
CA VAL A 325 -9.14 19.53 5.85
C VAL A 325 -9.71 20.17 4.58
N SER A 326 -9.26 21.37 4.25
CA SER A 326 -9.72 22.14 3.09
C SER A 326 -11.20 22.56 3.14
N GLN A 327 -11.79 22.68 4.34
CA GLN A 327 -13.11 23.32 4.52
C GLN A 327 -13.17 24.70 3.81
N GLY A 328 -14.27 24.96 3.11
CA GLY A 328 -14.45 26.20 2.33
C GLY A 328 -13.78 26.23 0.95
N HIS A 329 -12.94 25.25 0.59
CA HIS A 329 -12.33 25.18 -0.73
C HIS A 329 -13.23 24.50 -1.78
N LEU A 330 -13.16 24.99 -3.02
CA LEU A 330 -13.84 24.38 -4.16
C LEU A 330 -13.06 23.14 -4.66
N HIS A 331 -13.78 22.21 -5.28
CA HIS A 331 -13.20 21.02 -5.95
C HIS A 331 -12.46 20.03 -5.04
N ASN A 332 -12.77 20.00 -3.74
CA ASN A 332 -12.17 19.06 -2.80
C ASN A 332 -12.34 17.59 -3.21
N ALA A 333 -13.47 17.21 -3.81
CA ALA A 333 -13.68 15.84 -4.28
C ALA A 333 -12.59 15.41 -5.28
N SER A 334 -12.31 16.25 -6.28
CA SER A 334 -11.22 16.03 -7.24
C SER A 334 -9.84 16.09 -6.57
N TYR A 335 -9.62 17.04 -5.66
CA TYR A 335 -8.34 17.16 -4.95
C TYR A 335 -7.97 15.88 -4.20
N PHE A 336 -8.90 15.32 -3.41
CA PHE A 336 -8.63 14.09 -2.66
C PHE A 336 -8.54 12.86 -3.57
N LEU A 337 -9.32 12.81 -4.65
CA LEU A 337 -9.22 11.76 -5.65
C LEU A 337 -7.79 11.64 -6.22
N HIS A 338 -7.19 12.78 -6.58
CA HIS A 338 -5.83 12.82 -7.13
C HIS A 338 -4.76 12.65 -6.05
N THR A 339 -4.89 13.32 -4.90
CA THR A 339 -3.89 13.25 -3.81
C THR A 339 -3.75 11.82 -3.26
N CYS A 340 -4.84 11.05 -3.24
CA CYS A 340 -4.81 9.67 -2.76
C CYS A 340 -4.37 8.65 -3.83
N THR A 341 -4.27 9.04 -5.10
CA THR A 341 -3.93 8.13 -6.22
C THR A 341 -2.64 8.52 -6.94
N SER A 342 -2.07 9.68 -6.60
CA SER A 342 -0.86 10.22 -7.21
C SER A 342 -0.01 10.98 -6.18
N GLY A 343 1.25 11.26 -6.52
CA GLY A 343 2.19 11.98 -5.65
C GLY A 343 2.86 11.08 -4.61
N ASP A 344 3.35 11.71 -3.53
CA ASP A 344 4.18 11.02 -2.55
C ASP A 344 3.39 10.07 -1.65
N PHE A 345 2.11 10.35 -1.39
CA PHE A 345 1.26 9.57 -0.50
C PHE A 345 1.16 8.08 -0.89
N VAL A 346 0.93 7.79 -2.18
CA VAL A 346 0.81 6.41 -2.68
C VAL A 346 2.13 5.62 -2.60
N SER A 347 3.25 6.31 -2.35
CA SER A 347 4.56 5.68 -2.16
C SER A 347 4.92 5.50 -0.69
N LEU A 348 4.09 5.97 0.24
CA LEU A 348 4.37 5.90 1.67
C LEU A 348 4.19 4.46 2.21
N PRO A 349 4.96 4.09 3.26
CA PRO A 349 4.80 2.82 3.95
C PRO A 349 3.38 2.59 4.48
N GLY A 350 2.83 1.39 4.32
CA GLY A 350 1.47 1.04 4.77
C GLY A 350 0.36 1.35 3.78
N ILE A 351 0.68 1.99 2.65
CA ILE A 351 -0.30 2.40 1.65
C ILE A 351 -0.28 1.42 0.48
N THR A 352 -1.28 0.54 0.40
CA THR A 352 -1.52 -0.32 -0.76
C THR A 352 -2.35 0.41 -1.81
N HIS A 353 -2.42 -0.14 -3.02
CA HIS A 353 -3.31 0.39 -4.05
C HIS A 353 -4.78 0.30 -3.64
N GLU A 354 -5.19 -0.78 -2.98
CA GLU A 354 -6.55 -0.95 -2.47
C GLU A 354 -6.88 0.10 -1.39
N PHE A 355 -5.95 0.33 -0.45
CA PHE A 355 -6.08 1.37 0.57
C PHE A 355 -6.21 2.77 -0.05
N SER A 356 -5.31 3.08 -0.99
CA SER A 356 -5.30 4.35 -1.74
C SER A 356 -6.62 4.58 -2.47
N ALA A 357 -7.10 3.56 -3.20
CA ALA A 357 -8.31 3.65 -3.99
C ALA A 357 -9.55 3.84 -3.11
N ALA A 358 -9.68 3.04 -2.04
CA ALA A 358 -10.79 3.18 -1.11
C ALA A 358 -10.79 4.54 -0.40
N LEU A 359 -9.62 5.03 -0.01
CA LEU A 359 -9.48 6.34 0.63
C LEU A 359 -9.84 7.48 -0.33
N ALA A 360 -9.39 7.39 -1.60
CA ALA A 360 -9.74 8.34 -2.65
C ALA A 360 -11.26 8.43 -2.86
N LEU A 361 -11.93 7.28 -2.97
CA LEU A 361 -13.40 7.19 -3.14
C LEU A 361 -14.15 7.69 -1.90
N THR A 362 -13.68 7.34 -0.71
CA THR A 362 -14.27 7.74 0.57
C THR A 362 -14.18 9.26 0.74
N LEU A 363 -13.00 9.85 0.53
CA LEU A 363 -12.79 11.28 0.67
C LEU A 363 -13.44 12.08 -0.47
N SER A 364 -13.51 11.54 -1.69
CA SER A 364 -14.33 12.13 -2.77
C SER A 364 -15.81 12.21 -2.36
N THR A 365 -16.35 11.13 -1.77
CA THR A 365 -17.73 11.07 -1.30
C THR A 365 -17.99 11.99 -0.11
N ARG A 366 -17.03 12.13 0.80
CA ARG A 366 -17.06 13.14 1.86
C ARG A 366 -17.35 14.54 1.30
N TRP A 367 -16.85 14.87 0.12
CA TRP A 367 -17.10 16.14 -0.57
C TRP A 367 -18.27 16.09 -1.58
N GLY A 368 -19.11 15.06 -1.50
CA GLY A 368 -20.32 14.89 -2.29
C GLY A 368 -20.10 14.42 -3.73
N SER A 369 -18.91 13.90 -4.06
CA SER A 369 -18.55 13.32 -5.37
C SER A 369 -18.83 14.25 -6.57
N ARG A 370 -18.75 15.56 -6.35
CA ARG A 370 -18.88 16.57 -7.42
C ARG A 370 -17.55 16.67 -8.18
N LEU A 371 -17.34 15.73 -9.09
CA LEU A 371 -16.14 15.65 -9.90
C LEU A 371 -16.20 16.50 -11.17
N ARG A 372 -15.03 16.90 -11.63
CA ARG A 372 -14.85 17.46 -12.99
C ARG A 372 -15.06 16.33 -14.02
N PRO A 373 -15.54 16.63 -15.25
CA PRO A 373 -15.75 15.61 -16.28
C PRO A 373 -14.52 14.73 -16.56
N THR A 374 -13.31 15.29 -16.48
CA THR A 374 -12.04 14.57 -16.67
C THR A 374 -11.73 13.58 -15.55
N ASP A 375 -12.26 13.79 -14.35
CA ASP A 375 -11.97 12.98 -13.16
C ASP A 375 -12.96 11.81 -13.02
N VAL A 376 -14.07 11.82 -13.78
CA VAL A 376 -15.09 10.76 -13.74
C VAL A 376 -14.51 9.40 -14.13
N GLN A 377 -13.61 9.35 -15.11
CA GLN A 377 -12.98 8.09 -15.52
C GLN A 377 -12.09 7.52 -14.41
N ILE A 378 -11.38 8.38 -13.66
CA ILE A 378 -10.54 7.95 -12.54
C ILE A 378 -11.43 7.31 -11.47
N GLN A 379 -12.53 7.96 -11.09
CA GLN A 379 -13.47 7.39 -10.12
C GLN A 379 -14.00 6.03 -10.58
N ARG A 380 -14.41 5.89 -11.85
CA ARG A 380 -14.90 4.61 -12.39
C ARG A 380 -13.85 3.51 -12.32
N ASN A 381 -12.62 3.81 -12.72
CA ASN A 381 -11.52 2.83 -12.67
C ASN A 381 -11.20 2.42 -11.23
N LEU A 382 -11.29 3.34 -10.27
CA LEU A 382 -11.14 3.03 -8.85
C LEU A 382 -12.28 2.16 -8.31
N GLU A 383 -13.53 2.47 -8.66
CA GLU A 383 -14.72 1.69 -8.27
C GLU A 383 -14.66 0.27 -8.84
N GLU A 384 -14.25 0.12 -10.10
CA GLU A 384 -14.01 -1.18 -10.74
C GLU A 384 -12.87 -1.95 -10.05
N PHE A 385 -11.78 -1.25 -9.71
CA PHE A 385 -10.61 -1.83 -9.06
C PHE A 385 -10.90 -2.38 -7.67
N VAL A 386 -11.62 -1.64 -6.82
CA VAL A 386 -11.95 -2.10 -5.46
C VAL A 386 -13.17 -3.03 -5.40
N GLY A 387 -13.95 -3.08 -6.48
CA GLY A 387 -15.19 -3.84 -6.58
C GLY A 387 -16.40 -3.16 -5.92
N LEU A 388 -17.59 -3.64 -6.26
CA LEU A 388 -18.86 -2.98 -5.93
C LEU A 388 -19.13 -2.85 -4.43
N GLU A 389 -18.86 -3.90 -3.64
CA GLU A 389 -19.11 -3.87 -2.19
C GLU A 389 -18.20 -2.86 -1.48
N THR A 390 -16.90 -2.87 -1.80
CA THR A 390 -15.93 -1.91 -1.26
C THR A 390 -16.23 -0.49 -1.72
N ALA A 391 -16.58 -0.29 -2.99
CA ALA A 391 -16.98 1.02 -3.52
C ALA A 391 -18.22 1.57 -2.80
N TRP A 392 -19.23 0.72 -2.55
CA TRP A 392 -20.43 1.09 -1.80
C TRP A 392 -20.07 1.46 -0.36
N MET A 393 -19.21 0.69 0.30
CA MET A 393 -18.72 0.99 1.66
C MET A 393 -17.92 2.30 1.71
N CYS A 394 -17.12 2.62 0.68
CA CYS A 394 -16.46 3.91 0.58
C CYS A 394 -17.47 5.06 0.53
N GLN A 395 -18.56 4.89 -0.23
CA GLN A 395 -19.63 5.89 -0.27
C GLN A 395 -20.34 6.03 1.09
N TYR A 396 -20.56 4.92 1.80
CA TYR A 396 -21.16 4.90 3.12
C TYR A 396 -20.30 5.64 4.15
N VAL A 397 -19.02 5.26 4.28
CA VAL A 397 -18.07 5.90 5.22
C VAL A 397 -17.83 7.37 4.86
N GLY A 398 -17.73 7.69 3.56
CA GLY A 398 -17.59 9.08 3.11
C GLY A 398 -18.82 9.92 3.43
N THR A 399 -20.02 9.35 3.30
CA THR A 399 -21.27 10.01 3.70
C THR A 399 -21.33 10.22 5.21
N ALA A 400 -20.84 9.27 6.00
CA ALA A 400 -20.74 9.43 7.45
C ALA A 400 -19.78 10.55 7.84
N ALA A 401 -18.58 10.58 7.25
CA ALA A 401 -17.63 11.68 7.45
C ALA A 401 -18.25 13.03 7.06
N ARG A 402 -19.05 13.07 5.99
CA ARG A 402 -19.78 14.27 5.60
C ARG A 402 -20.85 14.65 6.62
N PHE A 403 -21.64 13.69 7.10
CA PHE A 403 -22.64 13.90 8.14
C PHE A 403 -22.01 14.52 9.40
N LEU A 404 -20.86 14.00 9.85
CA LEU A 404 -20.13 14.55 10.99
C LEU A 404 -19.66 15.98 10.76
N ALA A 405 -19.19 16.30 9.55
CA ALA A 405 -18.73 17.65 9.24
C ALA A 405 -19.87 18.67 9.04
N GLU A 406 -21.06 18.23 8.64
CA GLU A 406 -22.25 19.10 8.58
C GLU A 406 -22.82 19.31 10.00
N LEU A 407 -22.76 18.28 10.85
CA LEU A 407 -23.18 18.35 12.26
C LEU A 407 -22.24 19.23 13.10
N CYS A 408 -20.92 19.08 12.88
CA CYS A 408 -19.86 19.82 13.55
C CYS A 408 -18.95 20.47 12.50
N PRO A 409 -19.27 21.67 11.98
CA PRO A 409 -18.50 22.32 10.92
C PRO A 409 -17.07 22.70 11.33
N VAL A 410 -16.86 22.94 12.62
CA VAL A 410 -15.59 23.41 13.18
C VAL A 410 -14.90 22.28 13.94
N PHE A 411 -13.64 21.98 13.59
CA PHE A 411 -12.90 20.86 14.18
C PHE A 411 -12.64 21.03 15.69
N SER A 412 -12.33 22.26 16.14
CA SER A 412 -11.93 22.52 17.53
C SER A 412 -13.03 22.33 18.57
N ILE A 413 -14.30 22.31 18.17
CA ILE A 413 -15.43 22.11 19.10
C ILE A 413 -15.85 20.64 19.21
N ILE A 414 -15.28 19.75 18.39
CA ILE A 414 -15.63 18.32 18.34
C ILE A 414 -15.59 17.66 19.73
N PRO A 415 -14.54 17.81 20.56
CA PRO A 415 -14.49 17.13 21.85
C PRO A 415 -15.66 17.49 22.77
N HIS A 416 -16.16 18.72 22.69
CA HIS A 416 -17.27 19.21 23.51
C HIS A 416 -18.64 18.75 22.99
N VAL A 417 -18.75 18.45 21.70
CA VAL A 417 -20.04 18.19 21.03
C VAL A 417 -20.28 16.70 20.75
N LEU A 418 -19.24 15.95 20.37
CA LEU A 418 -19.38 14.55 19.94
C LEU A 418 -19.14 13.53 21.06
N VAL A 419 -18.30 13.83 22.06
CA VAL A 419 -17.84 12.83 23.06
C VAL A 419 -18.93 12.41 24.03
N GLU A 420 -19.82 13.34 24.41
CA GLU A 420 -20.80 13.09 25.49
C GLU A 420 -22.21 12.81 24.97
N SER A 421 -22.46 12.89 23.65
CA SER A 421 -23.82 13.09 23.18
C SER A 421 -24.20 12.47 21.82
N LEU A 422 -23.25 11.94 21.06
CA LEU A 422 -23.54 11.26 19.78
C LEU A 422 -23.15 9.79 19.87
N SER A 423 -24.11 8.89 19.65
CA SER A 423 -23.84 7.46 19.48
C SER A 423 -24.45 6.94 18.17
N CYS A 424 -23.78 5.97 17.56
CA CYS A 424 -24.24 5.33 16.34
C CYS A 424 -24.24 3.81 16.51
N GLU A 425 -25.25 3.16 15.95
CA GLU A 425 -25.32 1.70 15.88
C GLU A 425 -25.68 1.30 14.45
N ALA A 426 -24.83 0.49 13.83
CA ALA A 426 -25.04 -0.01 12.48
C ALA A 426 -25.16 -1.53 12.45
N THR A 427 -26.19 -2.03 11.76
CA THR A 427 -26.38 -3.47 11.52
C THR A 427 -26.63 -3.74 10.04
N PHE A 428 -26.09 -4.85 9.54
CA PHE A 428 -26.39 -5.31 8.19
C PHE A 428 -27.74 -6.05 8.18
N SER A 429 -28.61 -5.68 7.25
CA SER A 429 -29.95 -6.26 7.10
C SER A 429 -30.20 -6.67 5.66
N LYS A 430 -30.90 -7.81 5.47
CA LYS A 430 -31.37 -8.31 4.16
C LYS A 430 -32.84 -7.97 3.89
N SER A 431 -33.45 -7.16 4.76
CA SER A 431 -34.90 -6.92 4.76
C SER A 431 -35.24 -5.43 4.79
N LEU A 432 -34.49 -4.63 4.05
CA LEU A 432 -34.67 -3.18 3.93
C LEU A 432 -35.63 -2.79 2.79
N GLY A 433 -36.10 -1.55 2.84
CA GLY A 433 -36.97 -0.94 1.85
C GLY A 433 -38.45 -1.30 2.02
N LYS A 434 -39.33 -0.59 1.30
CA LYS A 434 -40.79 -0.75 1.40
C LYS A 434 -41.28 -2.20 1.20
N LYS A 435 -40.58 -2.97 0.35
CA LYS A 435 -40.91 -4.38 0.06
C LYS A 435 -40.11 -5.38 0.91
N ARG A 436 -39.23 -4.94 1.81
CA ARG A 436 -38.32 -5.77 2.64
C ARG A 436 -37.49 -6.79 1.85
N LYS A 437 -37.00 -6.39 0.67
CA LYS A 437 -36.21 -7.24 -0.24
C LYS A 437 -34.80 -6.73 -0.49
N LYS A 438 -34.44 -5.56 0.05
CA LYS A 438 -33.13 -4.96 -0.18
C LYS A 438 -32.16 -5.31 0.94
N SER A 439 -30.91 -5.48 0.58
CA SER A 439 -29.81 -5.60 1.52
C SER A 439 -29.20 -4.23 1.84
N GLY A 440 -28.44 -4.13 2.91
CA GLY A 440 -27.65 -2.94 3.24
C GLY A 440 -27.59 -2.68 4.74
N ILE A 441 -27.50 -1.42 5.13
CA ILE A 441 -27.25 -1.01 6.51
C ILE A 441 -28.48 -0.35 7.13
N GLN A 442 -28.90 -0.85 8.28
CA GLN A 442 -29.76 -0.12 9.21
C GLN A 442 -28.87 0.64 10.19
N LEU A 443 -29.00 1.97 10.21
CA LEU A 443 -28.18 2.88 11.01
C LEU A 443 -29.08 3.63 11.99
N ARG A 444 -28.86 3.46 13.29
CA ARG A 444 -29.47 4.29 14.33
C ARG A 444 -28.45 5.32 14.79
N VAL A 445 -28.82 6.59 14.80
CA VAL A 445 -28.00 7.69 15.32
C VAL A 445 -28.74 8.34 16.48
N THR A 446 -28.15 8.28 17.66
CA THR A 446 -28.67 8.96 18.85
C THR A 446 -27.98 10.30 18.97
N MET A 447 -28.77 11.36 18.82
CA MET A 447 -28.36 12.75 18.89
C MET A 447 -28.45 13.28 20.34
N PRO A 448 -27.70 14.35 20.67
CA PRO A 448 -27.86 15.04 21.94
C PRO A 448 -29.30 15.51 22.17
N GLY A 449 -29.72 15.64 23.42
CA GLY A 449 -31.02 16.22 23.78
C GLY A 449 -31.21 17.66 23.27
N LYS A 450 -32.46 18.16 23.30
CA LYS A 450 -32.87 19.46 22.72
C LYS A 450 -32.07 20.68 23.21
N ASP A 451 -31.44 20.56 24.37
CA ASP A 451 -30.68 21.63 25.02
C ASP A 451 -29.24 21.79 24.49
N CYS A 452 -28.74 20.85 23.68
CA CYS A 452 -27.43 20.99 23.05
C CYS A 452 -27.51 21.91 21.82
N ASP A 453 -26.70 22.97 21.82
CA ASP A 453 -26.60 23.91 20.70
C ASP A 453 -25.73 23.33 19.58
N LEU A 454 -26.34 22.49 18.75
CA LEU A 454 -25.70 21.97 17.54
C LEU A 454 -25.79 23.00 16.40
N PRO A 455 -24.66 23.38 15.76
CA PRO A 455 -24.67 24.35 14.66
C PRO A 455 -25.47 23.90 13.43
N GLY A 456 -25.62 22.59 13.21
CA GLY A 456 -26.34 22.00 12.08
C GLY A 456 -27.66 21.37 12.50
N ARG A 457 -28.79 22.08 12.33
CA ARG A 457 -30.14 21.60 12.71
C ARG A 457 -31.06 21.21 11.54
N ASP A 458 -30.58 21.20 10.29
CA ASP A 458 -31.40 20.66 9.19
C ASP A 458 -31.36 19.12 9.20
N PHE A 459 -32.15 18.53 10.12
CA PHE A 459 -32.25 17.09 10.27
C PHE A 459 -32.75 16.38 9.00
N GLY A 460 -33.60 17.05 8.20
CA GLY A 460 -34.09 16.54 6.92
C GLY A 460 -32.97 16.43 5.89
N GLN A 461 -32.11 17.45 5.78
CA GLN A 461 -30.93 17.42 4.94
C GLN A 461 -29.95 16.31 5.38
N LEU A 462 -29.70 16.20 6.69
CA LEU A 462 -28.81 15.20 7.27
C LEU A 462 -29.29 13.76 6.99
N GLN A 463 -30.59 13.47 7.18
CA GLN A 463 -31.20 12.19 6.81
C GLN A 463 -31.16 11.95 5.29
N GLY A 464 -31.42 12.99 4.50
CA GLY A 464 -31.48 12.92 3.04
C GLY A 464 -30.17 12.54 2.37
N MET A 465 -29.02 12.79 3.02
CA MET A 465 -27.69 12.44 2.51
C MET A 465 -27.51 10.92 2.35
N TRP A 466 -28.00 10.14 3.31
CA TRP A 466 -27.87 8.67 3.31
C TRP A 466 -28.67 8.00 2.19
N LYS A 467 -29.75 8.64 1.70
CA LYS A 467 -30.54 8.16 0.55
C LYS A 467 -29.74 8.16 -0.77
N LYS A 468 -28.55 8.78 -0.81
CA LYS A 468 -27.67 8.84 -2.00
C LYS A 468 -26.58 7.77 -2.01
N VAL A 469 -26.33 7.08 -0.91
CA VAL A 469 -25.34 5.99 -0.84
C VAL A 469 -25.74 4.89 -1.83
N GLY A 470 -24.78 4.44 -2.63
CA GLY A 470 -24.95 3.43 -3.67
C GLY A 470 -25.46 3.97 -5.01
N LYS A 471 -25.85 5.25 -5.12
CA LYS A 471 -26.29 5.81 -6.40
C LYS A 471 -25.13 5.81 -7.40
N GLY A 472 -25.37 5.23 -8.58
CA GLY A 472 -24.36 5.10 -9.65
C GLY A 472 -23.62 3.76 -9.63
N LEU A 473 -23.77 2.96 -8.57
CA LEU A 473 -23.30 1.58 -8.52
C LEU A 473 -24.42 0.63 -8.93
N SER A 474 -24.07 -0.51 -9.52
CA SER A 474 -25.01 -1.58 -9.88
C SER A 474 -25.43 -2.47 -8.70
N LEU A 475 -25.00 -2.12 -7.48
CA LEU A 475 -25.31 -2.83 -6.24
C LEU A 475 -26.59 -2.27 -5.60
N ASP A 476 -27.66 -3.06 -5.50
CA ASP A 476 -28.96 -2.63 -4.96
C ASP A 476 -29.01 -2.63 -3.41
N TRP A 477 -27.96 -2.13 -2.78
CA TRP A 477 -27.90 -1.94 -1.33
C TRP A 477 -28.43 -0.58 -0.91
N LYS A 478 -29.00 -0.49 0.30
CA LYS A 478 -29.60 0.73 0.83
C LYS A 478 -29.15 1.03 2.27
N VAL A 479 -29.13 2.30 2.63
CA VAL A 479 -29.07 2.74 4.02
C VAL A 479 -30.48 3.13 4.50
N GLU A 480 -30.92 2.54 5.61
CA GLU A 480 -32.10 3.02 6.35
C GLU A 480 -31.61 3.61 7.66
N MET A 481 -31.71 4.94 7.77
CA MET A 481 -31.17 5.70 8.87
C MET A 481 -32.31 6.26 9.72
N GLU A 482 -32.21 6.05 11.03
CA GLU A 482 -33.13 6.54 12.06
C GLU A 482 -32.33 7.48 12.97
N MET A 483 -32.88 8.68 13.23
CA MET A 483 -32.34 9.61 14.23
C MET A 483 -33.26 9.66 15.44
N VAL A 484 -32.70 9.54 16.64
CA VAL A 484 -33.41 9.65 17.92
C VAL A 484 -32.70 10.63 18.84
N LEU A 485 -33.42 11.28 19.76
CA LEU A 485 -32.81 12.16 20.77
C LEU A 485 -32.46 11.35 22.03
N SER A 486 -31.31 11.62 22.64
CA SER A 486 -30.90 11.00 23.89
C SER A 486 -31.95 11.24 24.99
N GLY A 487 -32.42 10.16 25.63
CA GLY A 487 -33.44 10.25 26.69
C GLY A 487 -34.89 10.24 26.19
N SER A 488 -35.13 10.03 24.90
CA SER A 488 -36.48 9.82 24.33
C SER A 488 -36.46 8.78 23.22
N ASP A 489 -37.47 7.91 23.14
CA ASP A 489 -37.67 7.02 21.98
C ASP A 489 -38.33 7.76 20.80
N GLU A 490 -38.44 9.10 20.86
CA GLU A 490 -39.01 9.91 19.78
C GLU A 490 -38.06 9.94 18.58
N VAL A 491 -38.51 9.36 17.46
CA VAL A 491 -37.83 9.45 16.17
C VAL A 491 -37.95 10.87 15.63
N ILE A 492 -36.81 11.48 15.32
CA ILE A 492 -36.73 12.78 14.64
C ILE A 492 -37.18 12.58 13.19
N ASN A 493 -38.46 12.81 12.92
CA ASN A 493 -39.02 12.77 11.56
C ASN A 493 -38.77 14.10 10.82
N GLU A 494 -38.88 14.07 9.47
CA GLU A 494 -38.68 15.18 8.51
C GLU A 494 -39.47 16.50 8.81
N THR A 495 -40.18 16.59 9.94
CA THR A 495 -41.15 17.64 10.28
C THR A 495 -40.91 18.28 11.66
N ILE A 496 -39.66 18.44 12.10
CA ILE A 496 -39.36 19.37 13.20
C ILE A 496 -38.70 20.60 12.58
N ASN A 497 -39.55 21.48 12.03
CA ASN A 497 -39.20 22.88 11.77
C ASN A 497 -39.42 23.69 13.04
#